data_AF-A0A249PI33-F1
#
_entry.id   AF-A0A249PI33-F1
#
_cell.length_a   1.000
_cell.length_b   1.000
_cell.length_c   1.000
_cell.angle_alpha   90.00
_cell.angle_beta   90.00
_cell.angle_gamma   90.00
#
_symmetry.space_group_name_H-M   'P 1'
#
loop_
_entity.id
_entity.type
_entity.pdbx_description
1 polymer ?
#
loop_
_entity_poly.entity_id
_entity_poly.type
_entity_poly.pdbx_seq_one_letter_code
_entity_poly.pdbx_strand_id
1 'polypeptide(L)'
;MHGSSSVPADLQELFNAYGGKMKKTWGVPVAEIQKAIPLGVRKVNIDTDLRLAFTDEIRKHHLGHPDNFDPRNYLKPAIAHMTEVCKERFEADRHRKSGF
;
A
#
# COMPACT_ATOMS: atom_id res chain seq x y z
N MET A 1 1.03 15.65 -7.13
CA MET A 1 1.63 14.52 -7.85
C MET A 1 0.58 13.43 -8.00
N HIS A 2 0.27 13.03 -9.23
CA HIS A 2 -0.67 11.95 -9.54
C HIS A 2 0.10 10.68 -9.95
N GLY A 3 -0.53 9.50 -9.91
CA GLY A 3 0.10 8.24 -10.32
C GLY A 3 1.33 7.88 -9.48
N SER A 4 1.32 8.22 -8.18
CA SER A 4 2.51 8.26 -7.34
C SER A 4 2.67 7.07 -6.39
N SER A 5 1.85 6.03 -6.55
CA SER A 5 2.00 4.81 -5.76
C SER A 5 3.36 4.17 -6.03
N SER A 6 4.02 3.65 -5.00
CA SER A 6 5.37 3.11 -5.11
C SER A 6 5.37 1.65 -5.60
N VAL A 7 4.25 0.95 -5.47
CA VAL A 7 4.05 -0.45 -5.84
C VAL A 7 5.21 -1.34 -5.36
N PRO A 8 5.46 -1.41 -4.03
CA PRO A 8 6.55 -2.19 -3.46
C PRO A 8 6.55 -3.66 -3.91
N ALA A 9 7.75 -4.26 -3.99
CA ALA A 9 7.91 -5.63 -4.45
C ALA A 9 7.28 -6.64 -3.48
N ASP A 10 7.42 -6.43 -2.18
CA ASP A 10 6.81 -7.21 -1.11
C ASP A 10 5.28 -7.22 -1.20
N LEU A 11 4.64 -6.07 -1.48
CA LEU A 11 3.18 -6.04 -1.69
C LEU A 11 2.75 -6.82 -2.95
N GLN A 12 3.54 -6.76 -4.03
CA GLN A 12 3.27 -7.55 -5.24
C GLN A 12 3.46 -9.06 -4.98
N GLU A 13 4.49 -9.42 -4.22
CA GLU A 13 4.80 -10.79 -3.84
C GLU A 13 3.71 -11.39 -2.94
N LEU A 14 3.28 -10.66 -1.91
CA LEU A 14 2.16 -11.06 -1.04
C LEU A 14 0.87 -11.24 -1.85
N PHE A 15 0.52 -10.26 -2.69
CA PHE A 15 -0.65 -10.36 -3.55
C PHE A 15 -0.61 -11.61 -4.44
N ASN A 16 0.52 -11.88 -5.08
CA ASN A 16 0.71 -13.05 -5.94
C ASN A 16 0.75 -14.37 -5.17
N ALA A 17 1.31 -14.39 -3.96
CA ALA A 17 1.34 -15.55 -3.08
C ALA A 17 -0.08 -16.05 -2.73
N TYR A 18 -1.05 -15.13 -2.64
CA TYR A 18 -2.45 -15.46 -2.36
C TYR A 18 -3.31 -15.51 -3.63
N GLY A 19 -2.73 -16.01 -4.73
CA GLY A 19 -3.46 -16.27 -5.97
C GLY A 19 -3.73 -15.03 -6.82
N GLY A 20 -3.07 -13.91 -6.53
CA GLY A 20 -2.94 -12.78 -7.43
C GLY A 20 -2.13 -13.15 -8.69
N LYS A 21 -2.37 -12.42 -9.79
CA LYS A 21 -1.63 -12.59 -11.06
C LYS A 21 -1.13 -11.25 -11.58
N MET A 22 -0.57 -10.45 -10.68
CA MET A 22 0.00 -9.15 -11.03
C MET A 22 1.30 -9.35 -11.79
N LYS A 23 1.40 -8.76 -12.98
CA LYS A 23 2.67 -8.62 -13.69
C LYS A 23 3.58 -7.70 -12.87
N LYS A 24 4.88 -8.00 -12.87
CA LYS A 24 5.87 -7.13 -12.23
C LYS A 24 5.70 -5.69 -12.72
N THR A 25 5.46 -4.79 -11.78
CA THR A 25 5.17 -3.38 -12.03
C THR A 25 6.08 -2.52 -11.16
N TRP A 26 6.40 -1.31 -11.61
CA TRP A 26 7.24 -0.36 -10.89
C TRP A 26 6.45 0.92 -10.67
N GLY A 27 6.41 1.37 -9.42
CA GLY A 27 5.85 2.65 -9.04
C GLY A 27 6.92 3.73 -8.89
N VAL A 28 6.53 4.87 -8.31
CA VAL A 28 7.46 5.96 -8.00
C VAL A 28 8.23 5.61 -6.72
N PRO A 29 9.58 5.54 -6.74
CA PRO A 29 10.35 5.27 -5.53
C PRO A 29 10.11 6.34 -4.47
N VAL A 30 9.94 5.92 -3.21
CA VAL A 30 9.70 6.84 -2.06
C VAL A 30 10.76 7.95 -2.00
N ALA A 31 12.04 7.61 -2.26
CA ALA A 31 13.12 8.59 -2.28
C ALA A 31 12.92 9.71 -3.32
N GLU A 32 12.31 9.42 -4.48
CA GLU A 32 12.00 10.44 -5.48
C GLU A 32 10.82 11.32 -5.07
N ILE A 33 9.82 10.74 -4.38
CA ILE A 33 8.73 11.51 -3.78
C ILE A 33 9.29 12.49 -2.73
N GLN A 34 10.17 12.00 -1.86
CA GLN A 34 10.84 12.79 -0.83
C GLN A 34 11.70 13.93 -1.40
N LYS A 35 12.38 13.71 -2.53
CA LYS A 35 13.11 14.78 -3.24
C LYS A 35 12.17 15.82 -3.85
N ALA A 36 10.99 15.43 -4.33
CA ALA A 36 10.04 16.35 -4.96
C ALA A 36 9.28 17.24 -3.96
N ILE A 37 9.12 16.79 -2.72
CA ILE A 37 8.44 17.53 -1.64
C ILE A 37 9.07 18.91 -1.34
N PRO A 38 10.39 19.07 -1.12
CA PRO A 38 11.01 20.39 -0.95
C PRO A 38 10.97 21.23 -2.23
N LEU A 39 10.79 20.62 -3.40
CA LEU A 39 10.65 21.30 -4.71
C LEU A 39 9.23 21.80 -5.00
N GLY A 40 8.29 21.64 -4.06
CA GLY A 40 6.94 22.21 -4.16
C GLY A 40 5.80 21.18 -4.26
N VAL A 41 6.08 19.87 -4.25
CA VAL A 41 5.01 18.86 -4.16
C VAL A 41 4.37 18.93 -2.78
N ARG A 42 3.07 19.26 -2.74
CA ARG A 42 2.28 19.35 -1.48
C ARG A 42 1.14 18.33 -1.37
N LYS A 43 0.86 17.57 -2.44
CA LYS A 43 -0.15 16.51 -2.47
C LYS A 43 0.39 15.33 -3.27
N VAL A 44 0.35 14.14 -2.67
CA VAL A 44 0.74 12.86 -3.30
C VAL A 44 -0.50 11.97 -3.35
N ASN A 45 -0.74 11.31 -4.49
CA ASN A 45 -1.85 10.37 -4.65
C ASN A 45 -1.34 8.93 -4.47
N ILE A 46 -1.95 8.19 -3.55
CA ILE A 46 -1.63 6.79 -3.26
C ILE A 46 -2.92 5.98 -3.31
N ASP A 47 -2.94 4.93 -4.13
CA ASP A 47 -4.13 4.10 -4.33
C ASP A 47 -3.72 2.65 -4.61
N THR A 48 -2.80 2.41 -5.56
CA THR A 48 -2.35 1.05 -5.90
C THR A 48 -1.77 0.31 -4.69
N ASP A 49 -0.93 0.97 -3.89
CA ASP A 49 -0.35 0.38 -2.67
C ASP A 49 -1.45 -0.07 -1.69
N LEU A 50 -2.49 0.76 -1.52
CA LEU A 50 -3.61 0.48 -0.62
C LEU A 50 -4.47 -0.67 -1.12
N ARG A 51 -4.75 -0.71 -2.42
CA ARG A 51 -5.51 -1.79 -3.05
C ARG A 51 -4.78 -3.13 -2.95
N LEU A 52 -3.46 -3.14 -3.09
CA LEU A 52 -2.66 -4.36 -2.94
C LEU A 52 -2.75 -4.89 -1.51
N ALA A 53 -2.47 -4.06 -0.52
CA ALA A 53 -2.51 -4.42 0.92
C ALA A 53 -3.91 -4.77 1.45
N PHE A 54 -4.95 -4.27 0.81
CA PHE A 54 -6.32 -4.65 1.15
C PHE A 54 -6.69 -6.00 0.51
N THR A 55 -6.34 -6.18 -0.77
CA THR A 55 -6.78 -7.34 -1.54
C THR A 55 -6.00 -8.61 -1.16
N ASP A 56 -4.71 -8.50 -0.86
CA ASP A 56 -3.89 -9.65 -0.45
C ASP A 56 -4.40 -10.29 0.85
N GLU A 57 -4.76 -9.49 1.86
CA GLU A 57 -5.32 -9.96 3.13
C GLU A 57 -6.69 -10.62 2.95
N ILE A 58 -7.57 -10.07 2.10
CA ILE A 58 -8.83 -10.74 1.76
C ILE A 58 -8.58 -12.12 1.13
N ARG A 59 -7.65 -12.20 0.18
CA ARG A 59 -7.32 -13.47 -0.49
C ARG A 59 -6.71 -14.47 0.49
N LYS A 60 -5.75 -14.04 1.30
CA LYS A 60 -5.13 -14.84 2.36
C LYS A 60 -6.18 -15.40 3.32
N HIS A 61 -7.12 -14.57 3.75
CA HIS A 61 -8.20 -15.00 4.64
C HIS A 61 -9.04 -16.11 4.02
N HIS A 62 -9.52 -15.94 2.79
CA HIS A 62 -10.35 -16.94 2.12
C HIS A 62 -9.61 -18.22 1.74
N LEU A 63 -8.29 -18.15 1.50
CA LEU A 63 -7.46 -19.35 1.32
C LEU A 63 -7.32 -20.14 2.63
N GLY A 64 -7.23 -19.47 3.78
CA GLY A 64 -7.14 -20.12 5.10
C GLY A 64 -8.47 -20.53 5.72
N HIS A 65 -9.58 -19.89 5.33
CA HIS A 65 -10.90 -20.06 5.94
C HIS A 65 -12.00 -20.12 4.85
N PRO A 66 -12.08 -21.22 4.07
CA PRO A 66 -12.99 -21.32 2.92
C PRO A 66 -14.48 -21.34 3.30
N ASP A 67 -14.81 -21.69 4.54
CA ASP A 67 -16.15 -21.67 5.12
C ASP A 67 -16.58 -20.31 5.67
N ASN A 68 -15.64 -19.37 5.80
CA ASN A 68 -15.89 -18.07 6.40
C ASN A 68 -16.55 -17.09 5.41
N PHE A 69 -17.78 -16.69 5.72
CA PHE A 69 -18.57 -15.74 4.93
C PHE A 69 -18.85 -14.41 5.66
N ASP A 70 -18.47 -14.29 6.94
CA ASP A 70 -18.71 -13.07 7.70
C ASP A 70 -17.72 -11.96 7.28
N PRO A 71 -18.21 -10.87 6.67
CA PRO A 71 -17.36 -9.81 6.16
C PRO A 71 -16.46 -9.18 7.21
N ARG A 72 -16.87 -9.17 8.47
CA ARG A 72 -16.07 -8.57 9.54
C ARG A 72 -14.76 -9.31 9.75
N ASN A 73 -14.73 -10.62 9.51
CA ASN A 73 -13.57 -11.46 9.74
C ASN A 73 -12.45 -11.20 8.72
N TYR A 74 -12.79 -10.94 7.45
CA TYR A 74 -11.79 -10.64 6.42
C TYR A 74 -11.58 -9.15 6.17
N LEU A 75 -12.61 -8.31 6.38
CA LEU A 75 -12.47 -6.86 6.19
C LEU A 75 -11.67 -6.21 7.33
N LYS A 76 -11.80 -6.70 8.58
CA LYS A 76 -11.05 -6.14 9.70
C LYS A 76 -9.52 -6.26 9.51
N PRO A 77 -8.94 -7.44 9.19
CA PRO A 77 -7.51 -7.54 8.91
C PRO A 77 -7.11 -6.80 7.62
N ALA A 78 -7.94 -6.82 6.57
CA ALA A 78 -7.65 -6.08 5.33
C ALA A 78 -7.58 -4.56 5.55
N ILE A 79 -8.51 -3.99 6.32
CA ILE A 79 -8.48 -2.57 6.70
C ILE A 79 -7.26 -2.29 7.57
N ALA A 80 -6.91 -3.17 8.50
CA ALA A 80 -5.73 -3.00 9.34
C ALA A 80 -4.43 -2.93 8.50
N HIS A 81 -4.21 -3.87 7.58
CA HIS A 81 -3.03 -3.87 6.72
C HIS A 81 -2.97 -2.65 5.81
N MET A 82 -4.08 -2.31 5.14
CA MET A 82 -4.19 -1.08 4.34
C MET A 82 -3.91 0.18 5.17
N THR A 83 -4.35 0.21 6.43
CA THR A 83 -4.11 1.34 7.34
C THR A 83 -2.63 1.48 7.69
N GLU A 84 -1.92 0.37 7.93
CA GLU A 84 -0.49 0.41 8.20
C GLU A 84 0.30 0.92 6.98
N VAL A 85 0.01 0.42 5.77
CA VAL A 85 0.65 0.93 4.54
C VAL A 85 0.35 2.42 4.34
N CYS A 86 -0.87 2.87 4.64
CA CYS A 86 -1.23 4.29 4.57
C CYS A 86 -0.40 5.14 5.55
N LYS A 87 -0.24 4.68 6.80
CA LYS A 87 0.58 5.36 7.81
C LYS A 87 2.05 5.41 7.42
N GLU A 88 2.61 4.30 6.94
CA GLU A 88 3.99 4.24 6.48
C GLU A 88 4.27 5.26 5.37
N ARG A 89 3.34 5.35 4.40
CA ARG A 89 3.43 6.35 3.33
C ARG A 89 3.30 7.77 3.84
N PHE A 90 2.33 8.01 4.73
CA PHE A 90 2.15 9.32 5.35
C PHE A 90 3.42 9.78 6.08
N GLU A 91 4.04 8.90 6.88
CA GLU A 91 5.27 9.22 7.59
C GLU A 91 6.49 9.38 6.67
N ALA A 92 6.55 8.63 5.57
CA ALA A 92 7.61 8.76 4.58
C ALA A 92 7.51 10.06 3.75
N ASP A 93 6.29 10.48 3.40
CA ASP A 93 6.02 11.66 2.55
C ASP A 93 5.84 12.95 3.37
N ARG A 94 5.86 12.85 4.70
CA ARG A 94 5.81 14.00 5.58
C ARG A 94 7.08 14.84 5.42
N HIS A 95 6.90 16.12 5.07
CA HIS A 95 7.98 17.10 5.16
C HIS A 95 8.40 17.28 6.63
N ARG A 96 9.49 16.63 7.04
CA ARG A 96 10.15 16.94 8.30
C ARG A 96 10.86 18.27 8.12
N LYS A 97 10.46 19.31 8.86
CA LYS A 97 11.29 20.52 8.95
C LYS A 97 12.66 20.05 9.45
N SER A 98 13.70 20.18 8.63
CA SER A 98 15.07 20.14 9.13
C SER A 98 15.15 21.20 10.23
N GLY A 99 15.64 20.81 11.41
CA GLY A 99 15.68 21.65 12.59
C GLY A 99 16.19 23.06 12.27
N PHE A 100 15.41 24.04 12.71
CA PHE A 100 15.89 25.34 13.15
C PHE A 100 15.68 25.37 14.67
#